data_AF-A1SGE0-F1
#
_entry.id   AF-A1SGE0-F1
#
_cell.length_a   1.000
_cell.length_b   1.000
_cell.length_c   1.000
_cell.angle_alpha   90.00
_cell.angle_beta   90.00
_cell.angle_gamma   90.00
#
_symmetry.space_group_name_H-M   'P 1'
#
loop_
_entity.id
_entity.type
_entity.pdbx_description
1 polymer ?
#
loop_
_entity_poly.entity_id
_entity_poly.type
_entity_poly.pdbx_seq_one_letter_code
_entity_poly.pdbx_strand_id
1 'polypeptide(L)'
;MADRSVVERLLQTTGALREARPEIIGGTIGVADDGSFTKTIAFDDEPAARVGEKAEPPPEVRELLGEMMAGARYYDLHDPWFASP
;
A
#
# COMPACT_ATOMS: atom_id res chain seq x y z
N MET A 1 4.17 -9.07 -13.60
CA MET A 1 4.97 -9.51 -12.44
C MET A 1 5.73 -8.29 -11.94
N ALA A 2 5.60 -7.95 -10.67
CA ALA A 2 6.38 -6.86 -10.09
C ALA A 2 7.80 -7.36 -9.84
N ASP A 3 8.77 -6.71 -10.45
CA ASP A 3 10.18 -6.92 -10.13
C ASP A 3 10.43 -6.54 -8.65
N ARG A 4 11.27 -7.28 -7.95
CA ARG A 4 11.70 -6.98 -6.58
C ARG A 4 12.16 -5.53 -6.43
N SER A 5 12.78 -4.96 -7.48
CA SER A 5 13.18 -3.56 -7.53
C SER A 5 12.00 -2.57 -7.37
N VAL A 6 10.80 -2.93 -7.84
CA VAL A 6 9.58 -2.12 -7.72
C VAL A 6 9.11 -2.07 -6.26
N VAL A 7 9.17 -3.20 -5.56
CA VAL A 7 8.80 -3.27 -4.13
C VAL A 7 9.79 -2.49 -3.28
N GLU A 8 11.08 -2.58 -3.56
CA GLU A 8 12.11 -1.80 -2.85
C GLU A 8 11.91 -0.29 -3.02
N ARG A 9 11.61 0.16 -4.25
CA ARG A 9 11.25 1.56 -4.52
C ARG A 9 9.99 1.98 -3.77
N LEU A 10 8.98 1.11 -3.65
CA LEU A 10 7.75 1.43 -2.93
C LEU A 10 8.04 1.66 -1.44
N LEU A 11 8.87 0.80 -0.85
CA LEU A 11 9.27 0.95 0.55
C LEU A 11 9.98 2.28 0.80
N GLN A 12 10.80 2.76 -0.14
CA GLN A 12 11.45 4.06 -0.05
C GLN A 12 10.48 5.26 -0.08
N THR A 13 9.30 5.11 -0.69
CA THR A 13 8.29 6.18 -0.76
C THR A 13 7.36 6.26 0.45
N THR A 14 7.47 5.33 1.40
CA THR A 14 6.56 5.22 2.55
C THR A 14 6.53 6.45 3.45
N GLY A 15 7.66 7.15 3.60
CA GLY A 15 7.75 8.39 4.38
C GLY A 15 6.89 9.51 3.79
N ALA A 16 7.08 9.80 2.51
CA ALA A 16 6.31 10.82 1.78
C ALA A 16 4.81 10.48 1.74
N LEU A 17 4.47 9.19 1.57
CA LEU A 17 3.08 8.75 1.64
C LEU A 17 2.47 9.00 3.02
N ARG A 18 3.19 8.71 4.11
CA ARG A 18 2.70 8.94 5.47
C ARG A 18 2.51 10.42 5.80
N GLU A 19 3.38 11.29 5.30
CA GLU A 19 3.21 12.75 5.46
C GLU A 19 1.96 13.25 4.73
N ALA A 20 1.69 12.73 3.52
CA ALA A 20 0.50 13.08 2.75
C ALA A 20 -0.79 12.41 3.26
N ARG A 21 -0.68 11.28 3.96
CA ARG A 21 -1.77 10.41 4.44
C ARG A 21 -1.53 10.05 5.90
N PRO A 22 -1.69 11.01 6.84
CA PRO A 22 -1.33 10.81 8.25
C PRO A 22 -2.19 9.74 8.96
N GLU A 23 -3.34 9.41 8.40
CA GLU A 23 -4.23 8.35 8.90
C GLU A 23 -3.71 6.94 8.58
N ILE A 24 -2.69 6.80 7.72
CA ILE A 24 -1.98 5.53 7.52
C ILE A 24 -1.06 5.28 8.72
N ILE A 25 -1.37 4.23 9.49
CA ILE A 25 -0.57 3.85 10.66
C ILE A 25 0.51 2.82 10.33
N GLY A 26 0.43 2.17 9.16
CA GLY A 26 1.47 1.25 8.69
C GLY A 26 0.97 0.30 7.61
N GLY A 27 1.76 -0.73 7.32
CA GLY A 27 1.40 -1.74 6.34
C GLY A 27 2.45 -2.83 6.23
N THR A 28 2.11 -3.88 5.48
CA THR A 28 3.05 -4.95 5.14
C THR A 28 3.02 -5.20 3.64
N ILE A 29 4.13 -5.69 3.10
CA ILE A 29 4.20 -6.17 1.73
C ILE A 29 4.86 -7.55 1.72
N GLY A 30 4.16 -8.51 1.16
CA GLY A 30 4.68 -9.84 0.83
C GLY A 30 4.87 -9.93 -0.68
N VAL A 31 6.03 -10.41 -1.11
CA VAL A 31 6.34 -10.68 -2.52
C VAL A 31 6.51 -12.18 -2.67
N ALA A 32 5.77 -12.78 -3.60
CA ALA A 32 5.88 -14.20 -3.92
C ALA A 32 7.01 -14.45 -4.93
N ASP A 33 7.45 -15.71 -5.06
CA ASP A 33 8.53 -16.10 -5.97
C ASP A 33 8.20 -15.81 -7.45
N ASP A 34 6.92 -15.78 -7.80
CA ASP A 34 6.44 -15.42 -9.13
C ASP A 34 6.34 -13.89 -9.32
N GLY A 35 6.85 -13.09 -8.40
CA GLY A 35 6.81 -11.63 -8.48
C GLY A 35 5.40 -11.03 -8.36
N SER A 36 4.38 -11.82 -7.98
CA SER A 36 3.14 -11.25 -7.46
C SER A 36 3.37 -10.68 -6.06
N PHE A 37 2.53 -9.74 -5.63
CA PHE A 37 2.63 -9.16 -4.31
C PHE A 37 1.27 -9.06 -3.63
N THR A 38 1.29 -9.09 -2.30
CA THR A 38 0.15 -8.74 -1.46
C THR A 38 0.57 -7.61 -0.55
N LYS A 39 -0.20 -6.53 -0.50
CA LYS A 39 0.03 -5.38 0.37
C LYS A 39 -1.14 -5.20 1.31
N THR A 40 -0.85 -4.99 2.59
CA THR A 40 -1.82 -4.50 3.56
C THR A 40 -1.46 -3.07 3.95
N ILE A 41 -2.48 -2.25 4.15
CA ILE A 41 -2.35 -0.90 4.71
C ILE A 41 -3.32 -0.83 5.88
N ALA A 42 -2.81 -0.40 7.02
CA ALA A 42 -3.60 -0.18 8.22
C ALA A 42 -3.84 1.33 8.38
N PHE A 43 -5.05 1.67 8.77
CA PHE A 43 -5.51 3.04 8.96
C PHE A 43 -5.99 3.24 10.40
N ASP A 44 -6.02 4.49 10.86
CA ASP A 44 -6.61 4.87 12.15
C ASP A 44 -8.13 4.62 12.15
N ASP A 45 -8.83 5.10 11.11
CA ASP A 45 -10.25 4.83 10.87
C ASP A 45 -10.62 4.79 9.38
N GLU A 46 -11.71 4.07 9.06
CA GLU A 46 -12.17 3.93 7.67
C GLU A 46 -12.65 5.25 7.04
N PRO A 47 -13.49 6.08 7.70
CA PRO A 47 -13.88 7.38 7.15
C PRO A 47 -12.71 8.24 6.69
N ALA A 48 -11.65 8.35 7.50
CA ALA A 48 -10.42 9.07 7.16
C ALA A 48 -9.72 8.45 5.95
N ALA A 49 -9.63 7.11 5.90
CA ALA A 49 -9.06 6.40 4.75
C ALA A 49 -9.80 6.71 3.44
N ARG A 50 -11.14 6.73 3.44
CA ARG A 50 -11.97 7.06 2.26
C ARG A 50 -11.82 8.51 1.80
N VAL A 51 -11.59 9.44 2.73
CA VAL A 51 -11.28 10.83 2.38
C VAL A 51 -9.89 10.88 1.72
N GLY A 52 -8.91 10.22 2.32
CA GLY A 52 -7.54 10.20 1.83
C GLY A 52 -7.39 9.51 0.47
N GLU A 53 -8.18 8.48 0.15
CA GLU A 53 -8.21 7.80 -1.16
C GLU A 53 -8.48 8.76 -2.33
N LYS A 54 -9.16 9.89 -2.06
CA LYS A 54 -9.47 10.91 -3.07
C LYS A 54 -8.36 11.93 -3.27
N ALA A 55 -7.34 11.93 -2.40
CA ALA A 55 -6.21 12.83 -2.52
C ALA A 55 -5.27 12.37 -3.64
N GLU A 56 -4.79 13.31 -4.44
CA GLU A 56 -3.78 13.03 -5.45
C GLU A 56 -2.47 12.61 -4.75
N PRO A 57 -1.92 11.42 -5.03
CA PRO A 57 -0.65 11.01 -4.45
C PRO A 57 0.51 11.85 -5.01
N PRO A 58 1.61 11.99 -4.26
CA PRO A 58 2.84 12.61 -4.77
C PRO A 58 3.27 12.00 -6.12
N PRO A 59 3.87 12.77 -7.04
CA PRO A 59 4.21 12.29 -8.39
C PRO A 59 5.01 10.98 -8.39
N GLU A 60 6.02 10.86 -7.53
CA GLU A 60 6.83 9.65 -7.41
C GLU A 60 6.04 8.44 -6.89
N VAL A 61 5.03 8.66 -6.07
CA VAL A 61 4.13 7.61 -5.56
C VAL A 61 3.14 7.20 -6.65
N ARG A 62 2.63 8.16 -7.43
CA ARG A 62 1.63 7.92 -8.48
C ARG A 62 2.13 7.00 -9.58
N GLU A 63 3.33 7.28 -10.10
CA GLU A 63 3.92 6.49 -11.18
C GLU A 63 4.12 5.03 -10.75
N LEU A 64 4.67 4.86 -9.55
CA LEU A 64 4.90 3.54 -8.96
C LEU A 64 3.61 2.78 -8.63
N LEU A 65 2.60 3.48 -8.11
CA LEU A 65 1.27 2.91 -7.88
C LEU A 65 0.64 2.47 -9.20
N GLY A 66 0.78 3.23 -10.28
CA GLY A 66 0.24 2.86 -11.59
C GLY A 66 0.80 1.52 -12.09
N GLU A 67 2.12 1.32 -11.96
CA GLU A 67 2.78 0.06 -12.34
C GLU A 67 2.35 -1.12 -11.46
N MET A 68 2.24 -0.90 -10.14
CA MET A 68 1.90 -1.95 -9.19
C MET A 68 0.42 -2.30 -9.15
N MET A 69 -0.46 -1.31 -9.31
CA MET A 69 -1.90 -1.46 -9.11
C MET A 69 -2.63 -1.88 -10.39
N ALA A 70 -1.94 -1.92 -11.53
CA ALA A 70 -2.48 -2.46 -12.78
C ALA A 70 -2.92 -3.93 -12.58
N GLY A 71 -4.24 -4.15 -12.47
CA GLY A 71 -4.83 -5.47 -12.22
C GLY A 71 -4.86 -5.90 -10.75
N ALA A 72 -4.54 -5.00 -9.81
CA ALA A 72 -4.68 -5.28 -8.39
C ALA A 72 -6.14 -5.44 -7.97
N ARG A 73 -6.36 -6.28 -6.95
CA ARG A 73 -7.64 -6.42 -6.27
C ARG A 73 -7.53 -5.79 -4.89
N TYR A 74 -8.57 -5.06 -4.51
CA TYR A 74 -8.65 -4.39 -3.21
C TYR A 74 -9.68 -5.09 -2.34
N TYR A 75 -9.32 -5.28 -1.08
CA TYR A 75 -10.18 -5.90 -0.08
C TYR A 75 -10.11 -5.05 1.19
N ASP A 76 -11.27 -4.68 1.72
CA ASP A 76 -11.35 -4.09 3.05
C ASP A 76 -11.36 -5.21 4.09
N LEU A 77 -10.43 -5.14 5.04
CA LEU A 77 -10.27 -6.12 6.10
C LEU A 77 -10.79 -5.52 7.42
N HIS A 78 -12.09 -5.66 7.69
CA HIS A 78 -12.70 -5.12 8.92
C HIS A 78 -12.34 -5.94 10.17
N ASP A 79 -12.17 -7.26 10.04
CA ASP A 79 -11.81 -8.17 11.13
C ASP A 79 -10.55 -9.00 10.77
N PRO A 80 -9.36 -8.38 10.69
CA PRO A 80 -8.14 -9.08 10.30
C PRO A 80 -7.65 -10.01 11.42
N TRP A 81 -7.26 -11.23 11.05
CA TRP A 81 -6.58 -12.13 11.97
C TRP A 81 -5.07 -12.06 11.79
N PHE A 82 -4.35 -11.72 12.86
CA PHE A 82 -2.91 -11.81 12.93
C PHE A 82 -2.49 -13.14 13.59
N ALA A 83 -2.01 -14.07 12.78
CA ALA A 83 -1.41 -15.31 13.28
C ALA A 83 0.07 -15.08 13.58
N SER A 84 0.50 -15.40 14.80
CA SER A 84 1.92 -15.55 15.17
C SER A 84 2.22 -17.03 15.44
N PRO A 85 3.43 -17.52 15.10
CA PRO A 85 3.88 -18.87 15.47
C PRO A 85 3.83 -19.13 16.98
#